data_AF-A0A482YG86-F1
#
_entry.id   AF-A0A482YG86-F1
#
_cell.length_a   1.000
_cell.length_b   1.000
_cell.length_c   1.000
_cell.angle_alpha   90.00
_cell.angle_beta   90.00
_cell.angle_gamma   90.00
#
_symmetry.space_group_name_H-M   'P 1'
#
loop_
_entity.id
_entity.type
_entity.pdbx_description
1 polymer ?
#
loop_
_entity_poly.entity_id
_entity_poly.type
_entity_poly.pdbx_seq_one_letter_code
_entity_poly.pdbx_strand_id
1 'polypeptide(L)'
;MAQNPRTSETESTPTTGRNSGLTRRNYVRSLAAVATATTAIGGAGSAAAKDDYEVIKAQGQTITIDEGETWENKLIDMTTGQDIVVTAHSSNWTIRNIGFKGKNTSGTGTATFGISDTAGGTCTVENVYLGDGASTGNGNPNGHGQTAFWAAPDHSGHIDFKNVNIQGFADNAIYGSAPGNNGGGTIHIDSSFAANCYVSHFRLATEGSKVTNSSVYVDTSKGYVGRGIWAWAPGTIEVENCQLEMNGQNNAIVAGANGKPTEVVVKKSDYDKQAGIAEHSGSNVKLGNNVGTSPEAVIPDGVPTSPEEAASGASN
;
A
#
# COMPACT_ATOMS: atom_id res chain seq x y z
N MET A 1 31.57 -36.28 -0.90
CA MET A 1 30.45 -36.52 -1.84
C MET A 1 29.18 -36.73 -1.04
N ALA A 2 28.26 -35.79 -1.13
CA ALA A 2 26.82 -35.95 -0.97
C ALA A 2 26.22 -34.60 -1.38
N GLN A 3 26.04 -34.44 -2.70
CA GLN A 3 25.20 -33.37 -3.24
C GLN A 3 23.77 -33.73 -2.90
N ASN A 4 23.10 -32.91 -2.09
CA ASN A 4 21.65 -32.86 -2.11
C ASN A 4 21.22 -31.84 -3.17
N PRO A 5 20.35 -32.22 -4.11
CA PRO A 5 19.90 -31.33 -5.17
C PRO A 5 19.01 -30.23 -4.58
N ARG A 6 19.28 -28.97 -4.96
CA ARG A 6 18.29 -27.89 -4.90
C ARG A 6 17.21 -28.20 -5.94
N THR A 7 15.99 -28.42 -5.51
CA THR A 7 14.82 -28.46 -6.39
C THR A 7 14.07 -27.13 -6.27
N SER A 8 14.04 -26.41 -7.41
CA SER A 8 13.10 -25.38 -7.89
C SER A 8 12.61 -24.32 -6.89
N GLU A 9 13.05 -23.07 -7.01
CA GLU A 9 12.43 -22.06 -7.90
C GLU A 9 10.90 -22.12 -7.90
N THR A 10 10.30 -21.46 -6.92
CA THR A 10 9.03 -20.76 -7.10
C THR A 10 9.31 -19.29 -6.89
N GLU A 11 9.77 -18.60 -7.94
CA GLU A 11 9.54 -17.15 -8.04
C GLU A 11 8.03 -16.97 -8.21
N SER A 12 7.34 -16.71 -7.10
CA SER A 12 5.91 -16.46 -7.07
C SER A 12 5.65 -15.05 -7.61
N THR A 13 5.55 -14.90 -8.93
CA THR A 13 5.10 -13.62 -9.51
C THR A 13 3.69 -13.31 -8.97
N PRO A 14 3.42 -12.11 -8.44
CA PRO A 14 2.10 -11.75 -7.96
C PRO A 14 1.04 -11.93 -9.05
N THR A 15 -0.10 -12.50 -8.68
CA THR A 15 -1.26 -12.67 -9.57
C THR A 15 -2.35 -11.67 -9.20
N THR A 16 -3.18 -11.23 -10.14
CA THR A 16 -4.37 -10.42 -9.82
C THR A 16 -5.53 -11.34 -9.44
N GLY A 17 -6.33 -10.93 -8.45
CA GLY A 17 -7.52 -11.70 -8.06
C GLY A 17 -8.07 -11.36 -6.69
N ARG A 18 -9.27 -11.88 -6.37
CA ARG A 18 -9.81 -11.82 -5.00
C ARG A 18 -8.83 -12.45 -4.03
N ASN A 19 -8.59 -11.75 -2.92
CA ASN A 19 -7.95 -12.31 -1.75
C ASN A 19 -8.88 -13.31 -1.04
N SER A 20 -9.12 -14.43 -1.71
CA SER A 20 -10.09 -15.47 -1.38
C SER A 20 -9.42 -16.78 -0.95
N GLY A 21 -8.08 -16.75 -0.76
CA GLY A 21 -7.23 -17.91 -0.47
C GLY A 21 -7.67 -18.75 0.73
N LEU A 22 -8.47 -18.18 1.64
CA LEU A 22 -8.98 -18.87 2.83
C LEU A 22 -10.31 -19.60 2.62
N THR A 23 -10.90 -19.51 1.43
CA THR A 23 -12.19 -20.14 1.11
C THR A 23 -12.06 -21.34 0.17
N ARG A 24 -10.85 -21.87 -0.06
CA ARG A 24 -10.65 -23.07 -0.89
C ARG A 24 -11.27 -24.33 -0.28
N ARG A 25 -12.59 -24.43 -0.39
CA ARG A 25 -13.35 -25.66 -0.54
C ARG A 25 -14.23 -25.49 -1.79
N ASN A 26 -13.70 -26.01 -2.90
CA ASN A 26 -14.29 -26.18 -4.23
C ASN A 26 -15.80 -25.93 -4.34
N TYR A 27 -16.18 -24.92 -5.11
CA TYR A 27 -17.40 -25.00 -5.93
C TYR A 27 -17.12 -24.42 -7.31
N VAL A 28 -16.95 -25.33 -8.27
CA VAL A 28 -17.12 -25.06 -9.70
C VAL A 28 -18.54 -24.52 -9.89
N ARG A 29 -18.67 -23.31 -10.42
CA ARG A 29 -19.84 -22.89 -11.20
C ARG A 29 -19.41 -22.08 -12.41
N SER A 30 -19.65 -22.69 -13.54
CA SER A 30 -19.64 -22.17 -14.90
C SER A 30 -20.91 -21.35 -15.21
N LEU A 31 -20.84 -20.62 -16.34
CA LEU A 31 -21.90 -19.88 -17.08
C LEU A 31 -22.12 -18.43 -16.61
N ALA A 32 -22.26 -17.40 -17.46
CA ALA A 32 -22.64 -17.35 -18.88
C ALA A 32 -22.11 -16.08 -19.59
N ALA A 33 -22.13 -16.13 -20.92
CA ALA A 33 -21.67 -15.15 -21.89
C ALA A 33 -22.73 -14.06 -22.25
N VAL A 34 -22.36 -13.24 -23.26
CA VAL A 34 -23.15 -12.42 -24.21
C VAL A 34 -23.14 -10.91 -23.92
N ALA A 35 -23.04 -9.94 -24.84
CA ALA A 35 -22.44 -9.69 -26.17
C ALA A 35 -22.84 -8.23 -26.59
N THR A 36 -21.98 -7.53 -27.36
CA THR A 36 -22.17 -6.48 -28.43
C THR A 36 -23.47 -5.61 -28.49
N ALA A 37 -23.58 -4.37 -28.96
CA ALA A 37 -22.86 -3.38 -29.81
C ALA A 37 -23.54 -1.99 -29.58
N THR A 38 -23.05 -0.80 -29.99
CA THR A 38 -23.04 -0.25 -31.36
C THR A 38 -22.29 1.10 -31.44
N THR A 39 -21.60 1.30 -32.56
CA THR A 39 -20.97 2.53 -33.04
C THR A 39 -21.97 3.59 -33.53
N ALA A 40 -21.67 4.86 -33.30
CA ALA A 40 -22.20 5.99 -34.09
C ALA A 40 -21.03 6.91 -34.49
N ILE A 41 -20.84 7.09 -35.80
CA ILE A 41 -19.86 7.99 -36.42
C ILE A 41 -20.62 9.23 -36.93
N GLY A 42 -20.09 10.43 -36.66
CA GLY A 42 -20.43 11.63 -37.45
C GLY A 42 -20.08 12.96 -36.78
N GLY A 43 -19.01 13.62 -37.26
CA GLY A 43 -18.75 15.05 -37.01
C GLY A 43 -17.26 15.39 -36.89
N ALA A 44 -16.65 15.82 -37.99
CA ALA A 44 -15.23 16.21 -38.04
C ALA A 44 -14.96 17.53 -37.29
N GLY A 45 -14.35 17.37 -36.12
CA GLY A 45 -13.45 18.33 -35.49
C GLY A 45 -12.37 17.51 -34.80
N SER A 46 -11.11 17.64 -35.22
CA SER A 46 -10.00 16.90 -34.62
C SER A 46 -9.74 17.37 -33.19
N ALA A 47 -10.45 16.77 -32.24
CA ALA A 47 -10.01 16.55 -30.88
C ALA A 47 -10.29 15.08 -30.61
N ALA A 48 -9.25 14.23 -30.70
CA ALA A 48 -9.38 12.88 -30.20
C ALA A 48 -9.72 12.99 -28.70
N ALA A 49 -10.89 12.49 -28.29
CA ALA A 49 -11.19 12.25 -26.89
C ALA A 49 -10.11 11.30 -26.37
N LYS A 50 -9.15 11.83 -25.60
CA LYS A 50 -7.97 11.07 -25.16
C LYS A 50 -7.66 11.15 -23.67
N ASP A 51 -8.27 12.05 -22.91
CA ASP A 51 -7.77 12.31 -21.56
C ASP A 51 -8.89 12.13 -20.53
N ASP A 52 -9.11 10.87 -20.10
CA ASP A 52 -9.93 10.52 -18.92
C ASP A 52 -9.29 11.02 -17.59
N TYR A 53 -8.10 11.63 -17.68
CA TYR A 53 -7.31 12.16 -16.58
C TYR A 53 -6.39 13.29 -17.04
N GLU A 54 -6.01 14.17 -16.12
CA GLU A 54 -5.01 15.22 -16.37
C GLU A 54 -3.59 14.67 -16.18
N VAL A 55 -2.67 15.00 -17.10
CA VAL A 55 -1.25 14.66 -16.97
C VAL A 55 -0.48 15.83 -16.33
N ILE A 56 0.12 15.59 -15.17
CA ILE A 56 0.97 16.55 -14.47
C ILE A 56 2.42 16.11 -14.60
N LYS A 57 3.25 16.89 -15.30
CA LYS A 57 4.69 16.64 -15.34
C LYS A 57 5.35 17.08 -14.04
N ALA A 58 6.14 16.19 -13.46
CA ALA A 58 6.91 16.51 -12.27
C ALA A 58 8.07 17.47 -12.62
N GLN A 59 8.24 18.49 -11.79
CA GLN A 59 9.24 19.55 -11.90
C GLN A 59 9.88 19.89 -10.53
N GLY A 60 9.52 19.15 -9.46
CA GLY A 60 9.91 19.45 -8.08
C GLY A 60 8.85 20.28 -7.32
N GLN A 61 7.61 20.35 -7.82
CA GLN A 61 6.54 21.14 -7.21
C GLN A 61 5.88 20.45 -6.02
N THR A 62 5.28 21.27 -5.14
CA THR A 62 4.36 20.82 -4.10
C THR A 62 2.92 21.03 -4.56
N ILE A 63 2.07 20.03 -4.33
CA ILE A 63 0.62 20.08 -4.50
C ILE A 63 0.00 20.08 -3.10
N THR A 64 -0.77 21.11 -2.77
CA THR A 64 -1.51 21.20 -1.51
C THR A 64 -2.96 20.82 -1.76
N ILE A 65 -3.53 20.01 -0.86
CA ILE A 65 -4.94 19.62 -0.88
C ILE A 65 -5.61 20.21 0.35
N ASP A 66 -6.57 21.09 0.11
CA ASP A 66 -7.24 21.86 1.14
C ASP A 66 -8.43 21.10 1.74
N GLU A 67 -9.01 21.67 2.80
CA GLU A 67 -10.16 21.09 3.50
C GLU A 67 -11.33 20.85 2.54
N GLY A 68 -11.89 19.64 2.58
CA GLY A 68 -13.02 19.25 1.72
C GLY A 68 -12.67 19.07 0.23
N GLU A 69 -11.42 19.27 -0.18
CA GLU A 69 -11.02 19.15 -1.57
C GLU A 69 -10.97 17.69 -2.02
N THR A 70 -11.36 17.47 -3.29
CA THR A 70 -11.11 16.20 -3.99
C THR A 70 -10.05 16.41 -5.06
N TRP A 71 -8.90 15.77 -4.90
CA TRP A 71 -7.85 15.71 -5.91
C TRP A 71 -7.94 14.39 -6.67
N GLU A 72 -8.31 14.46 -7.95
CA GLU A 72 -8.68 13.25 -8.70
C GLU A 72 -8.29 13.20 -10.18
N ASN A 73 -8.24 11.98 -10.70
CA ASN A 73 -8.06 11.63 -12.11
C ASN A 73 -6.78 12.28 -12.67
N LYS A 74 -5.63 11.94 -12.08
CA LYS A 74 -4.33 12.49 -12.45
C LYS A 74 -3.34 11.40 -12.80
N LEU A 75 -2.59 11.61 -13.88
CA LEU A 75 -1.36 10.89 -14.17
C LEU A 75 -0.16 11.81 -13.88
N ILE A 76 0.59 11.48 -12.84
CA ILE A 76 1.81 12.19 -12.47
C ILE A 76 2.98 11.57 -13.25
N ASP A 77 3.55 12.34 -14.17
CA ASP A 77 4.70 11.95 -14.97
C ASP A 77 6.01 12.36 -14.29
N MET A 78 6.63 11.43 -13.57
CA MET A 78 7.96 11.54 -12.94
C MET A 78 9.09 11.04 -13.85
N THR A 79 8.81 10.69 -15.11
CA THR A 79 9.86 10.29 -16.08
C THR A 79 10.75 11.46 -16.50
N THR A 80 10.40 12.68 -16.09
CA THR A 80 11.22 13.89 -16.21
C THR A 80 12.50 13.82 -15.36
N GLY A 81 12.58 12.91 -14.40
CA GLY A 81 13.67 12.84 -13.41
C GLY A 81 13.52 13.84 -12.26
N GLN A 82 12.36 14.50 -12.18
CA GLN A 82 11.95 15.34 -11.06
C GLN A 82 10.73 14.68 -10.40
N ASP A 83 10.42 15.07 -9.17
CA ASP A 83 9.27 14.53 -8.43
C ASP A 83 8.25 15.60 -8.07
N ILE A 84 7.22 15.17 -7.34
CA ILE A 84 6.29 16.05 -6.64
C ILE A 84 6.26 15.70 -5.15
N VAL A 85 5.82 16.66 -4.35
CA VAL A 85 5.38 16.44 -2.97
C VAL A 85 3.90 16.76 -2.91
N VAL A 86 3.10 15.88 -2.30
CA VAL A 86 1.68 16.14 -2.05
C VAL A 86 1.48 16.34 -0.56
N THR A 87 0.83 17.42 -0.17
CA THR A 87 0.54 17.74 1.23
C THR A 87 -0.96 17.91 1.44
N ALA A 88 -1.55 17.08 2.29
CA ALA A 88 -2.96 17.13 2.68
C ALA A 88 -3.05 17.17 4.22
N HIS A 89 -2.87 18.36 4.80
CA HIS A 89 -2.86 18.60 6.25
C HIS A 89 -4.09 19.43 6.67
N SER A 90 -5.26 18.88 6.34
CA SER A 90 -6.58 19.49 6.51
C SER A 90 -7.59 18.36 6.76
N SER A 91 -8.89 18.64 6.80
CA SER A 91 -9.90 17.62 7.08
C SER A 91 -10.81 17.36 5.88
N ASN A 92 -11.45 16.19 5.84
CA ASN A 92 -12.46 15.80 4.85
C ASN A 92 -11.99 15.86 3.38
N TRP A 93 -10.68 15.75 3.12
CA TRP A 93 -10.13 15.71 1.78
C TRP A 93 -10.22 14.30 1.18
N THR A 94 -10.20 14.23 -0.15
CA THR A 94 -10.17 12.97 -0.92
C THR A 94 -9.07 13.03 -1.97
N ILE A 95 -8.25 11.97 -2.03
CA ILE A 95 -7.28 11.71 -3.10
C ILE A 95 -7.74 10.45 -3.80
N ARG A 96 -8.07 10.53 -5.10
CA ARG A 96 -8.50 9.32 -5.82
C ARG A 96 -8.11 9.26 -7.28
N ASN A 97 -7.95 8.05 -7.80
CA ASN A 97 -7.62 7.82 -9.21
C ASN A 97 -6.33 8.56 -9.61
N ILE A 98 -5.23 8.26 -8.92
CA ILE A 98 -3.94 8.90 -9.14
C ILE A 98 -2.90 7.86 -9.53
N GLY A 99 -2.35 7.99 -10.74
CA GLY A 99 -1.24 7.16 -11.21
C GLY A 99 0.08 7.90 -11.19
N PHE A 100 1.15 7.27 -10.71
CA PHE A 100 2.50 7.79 -10.75
C PHE A 100 3.37 6.99 -11.71
N LYS A 101 3.82 7.63 -12.79
CA LYS A 101 4.68 7.04 -13.82
C LYS A 101 6.11 7.49 -13.63
N GLY A 102 7.02 6.54 -13.47
CA GLY A 102 8.43 6.80 -13.15
C GLY A 102 8.72 6.71 -11.65
N LYS A 103 10.00 6.72 -11.31
CA LYS A 103 10.49 6.59 -9.93
C LYS A 103 10.56 7.95 -9.24
N ASN A 104 10.31 7.96 -7.93
CA ASN A 104 10.64 9.09 -7.08
C ASN A 104 12.18 9.18 -6.88
N THR A 105 12.84 10.23 -7.38
CA THR A 105 14.32 10.29 -7.56
C THR A 105 15.04 11.48 -6.93
N SER A 106 14.31 12.48 -6.45
CA SER A 106 14.79 13.78 -5.99
C SER A 106 15.66 13.69 -4.74
N GLY A 107 15.46 12.68 -3.90
CA GLY A 107 16.13 12.58 -2.60
C GLY A 107 15.85 13.76 -1.65
N THR A 108 14.89 14.64 -1.99
CA THR A 108 14.60 15.90 -1.26
C THR A 108 13.49 15.77 -0.22
N GLY A 109 12.84 14.61 -0.12
CA GLY A 109 11.71 14.40 0.77
C GLY A 109 11.85 13.15 1.63
N THR A 110 11.22 13.17 2.80
CA THR A 110 11.00 11.96 3.62
C THR A 110 9.81 11.15 3.13
N ALA A 111 8.85 11.78 2.42
CA ALA A 111 7.68 11.11 1.83
C ALA A 111 7.19 11.75 0.52
N THR A 112 6.49 10.98 -0.33
CA THR A 112 5.77 11.52 -1.51
C THR A 112 4.50 12.25 -1.08
N PHE A 113 3.79 11.68 -0.10
CA PHE A 113 2.60 12.24 0.50
C PHE A 113 2.84 12.51 1.99
N GLY A 114 2.66 13.76 2.41
CA GLY A 114 2.45 14.15 3.80
C GLY A 114 0.96 14.34 4.04
N ILE A 115 0.38 13.54 4.93
CA ILE A 115 -1.07 13.56 5.17
C ILE A 115 -1.39 13.66 6.66
N SER A 116 -2.48 14.33 6.97
CA SER A 116 -3.18 14.21 8.25
C SER A 116 -4.61 14.71 8.10
N ASP A 117 -5.52 14.13 8.85
CA ASP A 117 -6.73 14.81 9.29
C ASP A 117 -6.45 15.48 10.64
N THR A 118 -6.55 16.80 10.73
CA THR A 118 -6.23 17.60 11.93
C THR A 118 -7.47 18.14 12.65
N ALA A 119 -8.68 17.86 12.16
CA ALA A 119 -9.94 18.37 12.73
C ALA A 119 -10.87 17.26 13.26
N GLY A 120 -10.43 16.00 13.25
CA GLY A 120 -11.22 14.86 13.68
C GLY A 120 -12.23 14.36 12.63
N GLY A 121 -12.04 14.71 11.36
CA GLY A 121 -12.89 14.29 10.24
C GLY A 121 -12.48 12.96 9.62
N THR A 122 -12.90 12.74 8.37
CA THR A 122 -12.59 11.51 7.62
C THR A 122 -12.07 11.85 6.24
N CYS A 123 -10.88 11.36 5.92
CA CYS A 123 -10.24 11.55 4.63
C CYS A 123 -10.06 10.22 3.90
N THR A 124 -9.88 10.27 2.59
CA THR A 124 -9.79 9.06 1.76
C THR A 124 -8.65 9.13 0.76
N VAL A 125 -7.95 8.00 0.62
CA VAL A 125 -7.01 7.71 -0.47
C VAL A 125 -7.52 6.46 -1.20
N GLU A 126 -8.00 6.61 -2.44
CA GLU A 126 -8.60 5.50 -3.19
C GLU A 126 -8.02 5.34 -4.59
N ASN A 127 -7.76 4.11 -5.03
CA ASN A 127 -7.34 3.81 -6.40
C ASN A 127 -6.08 4.59 -6.82
N VAL A 128 -4.98 4.36 -6.09
CA VAL A 128 -3.71 5.07 -6.28
C VAL A 128 -2.60 4.08 -6.62
N TYR A 129 -1.83 4.36 -7.66
CA TYR A 129 -0.67 3.56 -8.07
C TYR A 129 0.65 4.33 -7.88
N LEU A 130 1.55 3.80 -7.06
CA LEU A 130 2.97 4.15 -6.92
C LEU A 130 3.84 2.87 -6.99
N GLY A 131 3.62 2.04 -8.01
CA GLY A 131 4.34 0.77 -8.17
C GLY A 131 5.75 0.89 -8.78
N ASP A 132 6.08 2.02 -9.39
CA ASP A 132 7.40 2.24 -9.98
C ASP A 132 8.48 2.50 -8.90
N GLY A 133 8.04 2.95 -7.72
CA GLY A 133 8.82 3.08 -6.49
C GLY A 133 9.73 4.29 -6.42
N ALA A 134 10.77 4.18 -5.59
CA ALA A 134 11.76 5.24 -5.40
C ALA A 134 13.14 4.83 -5.94
N SER A 135 14.00 5.82 -6.14
CA SER A 135 15.42 5.63 -6.35
C SER A 135 16.04 4.85 -5.18
N THR A 136 17.14 4.15 -5.47
CA THR A 136 17.59 3.00 -4.68
C THR A 136 17.92 3.31 -3.22
N GLY A 137 17.34 2.49 -2.35
CA GLY A 137 17.91 2.08 -1.06
C GLY A 137 17.91 3.13 0.04
N ASN A 138 18.13 2.67 1.27
CA ASN A 138 18.25 3.49 2.46
C ASN A 138 19.57 4.30 2.52
N GLY A 139 19.97 4.90 1.39
CA GLY A 139 21.23 5.61 1.18
C GLY A 139 21.18 7.10 1.54
N ASN A 140 20.07 7.59 2.08
CA ASN A 140 19.96 8.95 2.60
C ASN A 140 20.87 9.08 3.84
N PRO A 141 21.65 10.18 3.99
CA PRO A 141 22.46 10.45 5.18
C PRO A 141 21.75 10.25 6.53
N ASN A 142 20.43 10.42 6.57
CA ASN A 142 19.62 10.26 7.78
C ASN A 142 19.23 8.81 8.08
N GLY A 143 19.68 7.84 7.29
CA GLY A 143 19.36 6.42 7.47
C GLY A 143 17.89 6.07 7.23
N HIS A 144 17.14 6.95 6.55
CA HIS A 144 15.78 6.74 6.08
C HIS A 144 15.62 7.24 4.64
N GLY A 145 15.28 6.34 3.72
CA GLY A 145 14.90 6.68 2.36
C GLY A 145 13.50 7.30 2.27
N GLN A 146 12.98 7.49 1.06
CA GLN A 146 11.62 8.00 0.87
C GLN A 146 10.57 6.95 1.25
N THR A 147 9.55 7.40 1.98
CA THR A 147 8.29 6.71 2.22
C THR A 147 7.26 7.13 1.15
N ALA A 148 6.26 6.30 0.82
CA ALA A 148 5.18 6.75 -0.08
C ALA A 148 4.23 7.71 0.66
N PHE A 149 3.58 7.23 1.73
CA PHE A 149 2.69 8.01 2.59
C PHE A 149 3.21 8.13 4.01
N TRP A 150 3.29 9.35 4.52
CA TRP A 150 3.57 9.63 5.93
C TRP A 150 2.39 10.36 6.57
N ALA A 151 1.78 9.71 7.56
CA ALA A 151 0.77 10.33 8.40
C ALA A 151 1.46 11.17 9.49
N ALA A 152 1.18 12.47 9.53
CA ALA A 152 1.80 13.38 10.48
C ALA A 152 1.36 13.09 11.93
N PRO A 153 2.20 13.39 12.94
CA PRO A 153 1.89 13.09 14.34
C PRO A 153 0.63 13.76 14.88
N ASP A 154 0.20 14.88 14.31
CA ASP A 154 -0.99 15.64 14.69
C ASP A 154 -2.29 15.11 14.06
N HIS A 155 -2.21 14.07 13.23
CA HIS A 155 -3.40 13.40 12.71
C HIS A 155 -4.27 12.87 13.86
N SER A 156 -5.52 13.35 13.93
CA SER A 156 -6.49 13.07 14.99
C SER A 156 -7.81 12.48 14.50
N GLY A 157 -8.10 12.57 13.19
CA GLY A 157 -9.29 11.98 12.58
C GLY A 157 -9.11 10.54 12.07
N HIS A 158 -9.73 10.27 10.94
CA HIS A 158 -9.71 8.97 10.27
C HIS A 158 -9.21 9.08 8.82
N ILE A 159 -8.38 8.14 8.36
CA ILE A 159 -7.99 8.04 6.95
C ILE A 159 -8.23 6.61 6.44
N ASP A 160 -9.07 6.50 5.42
CA ASP A 160 -9.29 5.28 4.66
C ASP A 160 -8.34 5.20 3.46
N PHE A 161 -7.57 4.12 3.37
CA PHE A 161 -6.85 3.72 2.17
C PHE A 161 -7.59 2.56 1.52
N LYS A 162 -7.87 2.67 0.22
CA LYS A 162 -8.58 1.63 -0.52
C LYS A 162 -7.99 1.45 -1.92
N ASN A 163 -7.77 0.22 -2.34
CA ASN A 163 -7.30 -0.06 -3.70
C ASN A 163 -5.99 0.67 -4.03
N VAL A 164 -5.02 0.64 -3.11
CA VAL A 164 -3.74 1.32 -3.27
C VAL A 164 -2.64 0.33 -3.61
N ASN A 165 -1.81 0.64 -4.60
CA ASN A 165 -0.66 -0.16 -5.02
C ASN A 165 0.63 0.63 -4.80
N ILE A 166 1.44 0.26 -3.81
CA ILE A 166 2.71 0.94 -3.50
C ILE A 166 3.84 -0.06 -3.54
N GLN A 167 4.87 0.19 -4.34
CA GLN A 167 5.99 -0.74 -4.41
C GLN A 167 7.35 -0.04 -4.45
N GLY A 168 8.40 -0.75 -4.04
CA GLY A 168 9.78 -0.32 -4.33
C GLY A 168 10.27 0.91 -3.55
N PHE A 169 9.62 1.27 -2.45
CA PHE A 169 10.01 2.43 -1.62
C PHE A 169 11.18 2.09 -0.67
N ALA A 170 12.09 3.04 -0.52
CA ALA A 170 13.30 2.89 0.29
C ALA A 170 13.05 2.96 1.81
N ASP A 171 11.86 3.37 2.22
CA ASP A 171 11.40 3.34 3.61
C ASP A 171 10.07 2.58 3.71
N ASN A 172 8.94 3.25 3.99
CA ASN A 172 7.64 2.59 4.15
C ASN A 172 6.75 2.76 2.91
N ALA A 173 5.79 1.84 2.69
CA ALA A 173 4.65 2.16 1.84
C ALA A 173 3.71 3.13 2.59
N ILE A 174 3.13 2.70 3.71
CA ILE A 174 2.32 3.58 4.57
C ILE A 174 2.96 3.66 5.95
N TYR A 175 3.49 4.84 6.28
CA TYR A 175 3.95 5.20 7.61
C TYR A 175 2.82 5.91 8.36
N GLY A 176 1.99 5.10 9.00
CA GLY A 176 0.84 5.50 9.82
C GLY A 176 1.02 5.41 11.33
N SER A 177 2.24 5.19 11.85
CA SER A 177 2.44 5.05 13.30
C SER A 177 2.74 6.34 14.06
N ALA A 178 3.08 7.43 13.37
CA ALA A 178 3.41 8.69 14.03
C ALA A 178 2.26 9.28 14.88
N PRO A 179 0.97 9.15 14.48
CA PRO A 179 -0.17 9.62 15.27
C PRO A 179 -0.24 9.03 16.67
N GLY A 180 0.30 7.82 16.90
CA GLY A 180 0.35 7.20 18.22
C GLY A 180 1.18 7.95 19.26
N ASN A 181 2.01 8.92 18.85
CA ASN A 181 2.74 9.77 19.79
C ASN A 181 1.97 11.03 20.20
N ASN A 182 0.91 11.42 19.48
CA ASN A 182 0.21 12.67 19.74
C ASN A 182 -1.27 12.62 19.33
N GLY A 183 -1.58 12.81 18.05
CA GLY A 183 -2.94 13.08 17.57
C GLY A 183 -3.92 11.92 17.73
N GLY A 184 -3.44 10.68 17.76
CA GLY A 184 -4.27 9.51 18.00
C GLY A 184 -5.30 9.22 16.90
N GLY A 185 -5.07 9.72 15.69
CA GLY A 185 -5.87 9.39 14.51
C GLY A 185 -5.71 7.93 14.08
N THR A 186 -6.69 7.45 13.32
CA THR A 186 -6.81 6.04 12.91
C THR A 186 -6.65 5.90 11.41
N ILE A 187 -6.04 4.78 10.98
CA ILE A 187 -5.82 4.48 9.57
C ILE A 187 -6.37 3.09 9.26
N HIS A 188 -7.26 3.00 8.27
CA HIS A 188 -7.75 1.73 7.73
C HIS A 188 -7.17 1.53 6.34
N ILE A 189 -6.58 0.36 6.11
CA ILE A 189 -6.03 -0.02 4.80
C ILE A 189 -6.84 -1.21 4.30
N ASP A 190 -7.61 -1.02 3.25
CA ASP A 190 -8.45 -2.06 2.66
C ASP A 190 -8.04 -2.36 1.23
N SER A 191 -8.13 -3.64 0.86
CA SER A 191 -8.00 -4.11 -0.53
C SER A 191 -6.80 -3.48 -1.24
N SER A 192 -5.63 -3.49 -0.61
CA SER A 192 -4.42 -2.78 -1.08
C SER A 192 -3.24 -3.74 -1.23
N PHE A 193 -2.29 -3.36 -2.09
CA PHE A 193 -1.08 -4.13 -2.35
C PHE A 193 0.16 -3.29 -2.03
N ALA A 194 1.06 -3.85 -1.24
CA ALA A 194 2.36 -3.27 -1.01
C ALA A 194 3.46 -4.28 -1.30
N ALA A 195 4.50 -3.89 -2.04
CA ALA A 195 5.61 -4.79 -2.33
C ALA A 195 6.96 -4.13 -2.26
N ASN A 196 7.98 -4.90 -1.88
CA ASN A 196 9.38 -4.46 -1.99
C ASN A 196 9.63 -3.11 -1.31
N CYS A 197 9.12 -2.91 -0.10
CA CYS A 197 9.48 -1.76 0.76
C CYS A 197 10.63 -2.15 1.68
N TYR A 198 11.57 -1.24 1.95
CA TYR A 198 12.80 -1.59 2.68
C TYR A 198 12.64 -1.61 4.21
N VAL A 199 11.79 -0.74 4.78
CA VAL A 199 11.59 -0.67 6.24
C VAL A 199 10.32 -1.40 6.67
N SER A 200 9.19 -1.05 6.10
CA SER A 200 7.90 -1.71 6.35
C SER A 200 6.94 -1.48 5.20
N HIS A 201 6.05 -2.42 4.92
CA HIS A 201 4.98 -2.18 3.96
C HIS A 201 3.89 -1.35 4.65
N PHE A 202 3.25 -1.90 5.68
CA PHE A 202 2.28 -1.17 6.49
C PHE A 202 2.82 -0.97 7.89
N ARG A 203 2.94 0.28 8.33
CA ARG A 203 3.37 0.62 9.69
C ARG A 203 2.28 1.45 10.35
N LEU A 204 1.68 0.94 11.41
CA LEU A 204 0.47 1.52 12.01
C LEU A 204 0.60 1.67 13.52
N ALA A 205 -0.17 2.59 14.09
CA ALA A 205 -0.41 2.72 15.52
C ALA A 205 -1.87 3.11 15.76
N THR A 206 -2.21 3.34 17.02
CA THR A 206 -3.52 3.78 17.50
C THR A 206 -4.55 2.65 17.52
N GLU A 207 -5.31 2.58 18.61
CA GLU A 207 -6.47 1.70 18.75
C GLU A 207 -7.47 1.94 17.63
N GLY A 208 -7.90 0.86 16.98
CA GLY A 208 -8.89 0.93 15.90
C GLY A 208 -8.30 1.07 14.49
N SER A 209 -6.98 1.20 14.34
CA SER A 209 -6.31 1.07 13.04
C SER A 209 -6.28 -0.38 12.57
N LYS A 210 -6.38 -0.62 11.25
CA LYS A 210 -6.44 -1.99 10.71
C LYS A 210 -5.96 -2.12 9.27
N VAL A 211 -5.59 -3.34 8.92
CA VAL A 211 -5.29 -3.78 7.56
C VAL A 211 -6.24 -4.91 7.19
N THR A 212 -7.03 -4.72 6.13
CA THR A 212 -8.02 -5.67 5.66
C THR A 212 -7.89 -5.99 4.18
N ASN A 213 -8.21 -7.22 3.78
CA ASN A 213 -8.29 -7.64 2.36
C ASN A 213 -7.02 -7.35 1.53
N SER A 214 -5.87 -7.15 2.19
CA SER A 214 -4.67 -6.57 1.57
C SER A 214 -3.55 -7.59 1.49
N SER A 215 -2.56 -7.29 0.66
CA SER A 215 -1.44 -8.20 0.44
C SER A 215 -0.10 -7.49 0.52
N VAL A 216 0.88 -8.21 1.06
CA VAL A 216 2.28 -7.83 1.05
C VAL A 216 3.07 -8.87 0.26
N TYR A 217 4.00 -8.40 -0.57
CA TYR A 217 4.91 -9.25 -1.32
C TYR A 217 6.36 -8.76 -1.25
N VAL A 218 7.31 -9.66 -0.96
CA VAL A 218 8.74 -9.34 -1.04
C VAL A 218 9.44 -10.23 -2.05
N ASP A 219 9.91 -9.63 -3.15
CA ASP A 219 10.76 -10.29 -4.14
C ASP A 219 12.22 -10.28 -3.68
N THR A 220 12.73 -11.44 -3.29
CA THR A 220 14.11 -11.61 -2.81
C THR A 220 15.17 -11.23 -3.85
N SER A 221 14.85 -11.26 -5.14
CA SER A 221 15.77 -10.87 -6.21
C SER A 221 16.04 -9.35 -6.24
N LYS A 222 15.18 -8.55 -5.59
CA LYS A 222 15.22 -7.09 -5.60
C LYS A 222 15.99 -6.48 -4.40
N GLY A 223 16.38 -7.32 -3.43
CA GLY A 223 17.18 -6.89 -2.27
C GLY A 223 16.42 -6.10 -1.20
N TYR A 224 15.07 -6.15 -1.20
CA TYR A 224 14.25 -5.54 -0.16
C TYR A 224 14.02 -6.50 1.00
N VAL A 225 13.98 -5.95 2.22
CA VAL A 225 13.94 -6.72 3.47
C VAL A 225 12.98 -6.11 4.50
N GLY A 226 11.95 -5.38 4.06
CA GLY A 226 11.01 -4.73 4.96
C GLY A 226 10.13 -5.70 5.73
N ARG A 227 9.54 -5.21 6.82
CA ARG A 227 8.50 -5.93 7.57
C ARG A 227 7.19 -5.90 6.80
N GLY A 228 6.34 -6.90 6.96
CA GLY A 228 5.00 -6.87 6.37
C GLY A 228 4.13 -5.80 7.05
N ILE A 229 3.70 -6.11 8.27
CA ILE A 229 2.97 -5.19 9.14
C ILE A 229 3.81 -4.89 10.37
N TRP A 230 4.03 -3.61 10.68
CA TRP A 230 4.70 -3.18 11.90
C TRP A 230 3.76 -2.33 12.76
N ALA A 231 3.21 -2.95 13.79
CA ALA A 231 2.34 -2.32 14.77
C ALA A 231 3.15 -1.62 15.87
N TRP A 232 2.79 -0.38 16.14
CA TRP A 232 3.37 0.49 17.16
C TRP A 232 2.32 0.82 18.20
N ALA A 233 2.79 1.13 19.41
CA ALA A 233 1.94 1.64 20.47
C ALA A 233 1.38 3.04 20.15
N PRO A 234 0.23 3.44 20.71
CA PRO A 234 -0.64 2.66 21.59
C PRO A 234 -1.70 1.88 20.82
N GLY A 235 -2.42 1.02 21.54
CA GLY A 235 -3.62 0.36 21.06
C GLY A 235 -3.38 -0.93 20.29
N THR A 236 -4.50 -1.51 19.87
CA THR A 236 -4.63 -2.76 19.14
C THR A 236 -4.73 -2.49 17.65
N ILE A 237 -3.93 -3.22 16.86
CA ILE A 237 -4.02 -3.23 15.40
C ILE A 237 -4.73 -4.50 14.94
N GLU A 238 -5.73 -4.36 14.07
CA GLU A 238 -6.40 -5.52 13.47
C GLU A 238 -5.82 -5.87 12.09
N VAL A 239 -5.62 -7.16 11.84
CA VAL A 239 -5.19 -7.72 10.55
C VAL A 239 -6.17 -8.79 10.13
N GLU A 240 -6.93 -8.56 9.06
CA GLU A 240 -7.97 -9.48 8.61
C GLU A 240 -8.00 -9.70 7.09
N ASN A 241 -8.11 -10.94 6.64
CA ASN A 241 -8.15 -11.26 5.21
C ASN A 241 -6.91 -10.81 4.44
N CYS A 242 -5.72 -11.00 5.02
CA CYS A 242 -4.45 -10.58 4.43
C CYS A 242 -3.58 -11.74 3.95
N GLN A 243 -2.76 -11.50 2.91
CA GLN A 243 -1.68 -12.39 2.47
C GLN A 243 -0.33 -11.70 2.67
N LEU A 244 0.54 -12.23 3.51
CA LEU A 244 1.85 -11.65 3.79
C LEU A 244 2.95 -12.58 3.26
N GLU A 245 3.15 -12.57 1.94
CA GLU A 245 4.16 -13.35 1.23
C GLU A 245 5.52 -12.66 1.30
N MET A 246 6.31 -13.04 2.30
CA MET A 246 7.57 -12.36 2.62
C MET A 246 8.79 -13.04 1.99
N ASN A 247 8.63 -14.21 1.35
CA ASN A 247 9.71 -15.05 0.85
C ASN A 247 10.91 -15.19 1.83
N GLY A 248 10.59 -15.42 3.10
CA GLY A 248 11.52 -15.58 4.22
C GLY A 248 12.23 -14.29 4.66
N GLN A 249 11.85 -13.13 4.14
CA GLN A 249 12.47 -11.85 4.49
C GLN A 249 11.81 -11.22 5.71
N ASN A 250 12.65 -10.84 6.69
CA ASN A 250 12.24 -10.15 7.91
C ASN A 250 11.03 -10.84 8.59
N ASN A 251 10.24 -10.11 9.39
CA ASN A 251 9.00 -10.62 9.97
C ASN A 251 7.78 -10.17 9.17
N ALA A 252 6.82 -11.07 9.00
CA ALA A 252 5.54 -10.77 8.37
C ALA A 252 4.71 -9.82 9.24
N ILE A 253 4.73 -10.02 10.56
CA ILE A 253 4.08 -9.15 11.54
C ILE A 253 5.05 -8.84 12.68
N VAL A 254 5.18 -7.57 13.03
CA VAL A 254 5.96 -7.10 14.18
C VAL A 254 5.06 -6.30 15.09
N ALA A 255 4.99 -6.69 16.36
CA ALA A 255 4.28 -5.97 17.40
C ALA A 255 5.29 -5.30 18.36
N GLY A 256 5.20 -3.98 18.44
CA GLY A 256 5.95 -3.17 19.40
C GLY A 256 7.15 -2.48 18.77
N ALA A 257 7.51 -1.34 19.35
CA ALA A 257 8.67 -0.56 18.96
C ALA A 257 9.09 0.38 20.09
N ASN A 258 10.37 0.78 20.10
CA ASN A 258 10.90 1.78 21.02
C ASN A 258 10.58 1.54 22.50
N GLY A 259 10.61 0.29 22.94
CA GLY A 259 10.35 -0.07 24.34
C GLY A 259 8.86 -0.04 24.72
N LYS A 260 7.94 0.19 23.79
CA LYS A 260 6.50 0.30 24.07
C LYS A 260 5.72 -0.91 23.51
N PRO A 261 4.85 -1.55 24.34
CA PRO A 261 4.02 -2.67 23.91
C PRO A 261 2.82 -2.22 23.05
N THR A 262 2.36 -3.12 22.18
CA THR A 262 1.11 -3.02 21.42
C THR A 262 0.46 -4.40 21.32
N GLU A 263 -0.82 -4.43 20.96
CA GLU A 263 -1.50 -5.67 20.62
C GLU A 263 -1.78 -5.74 19.13
N VAL A 264 -1.71 -6.94 18.55
CA VAL A 264 -2.17 -7.21 17.18
C VAL A 264 -3.15 -8.36 17.23
N VAL A 265 -4.28 -8.23 16.55
CA VAL A 265 -5.25 -9.31 16.39
C VAL A 265 -5.28 -9.73 14.94
N VAL A 266 -4.96 -10.99 14.67
CA VAL A 266 -4.88 -11.53 13.31
C VAL A 266 -6.02 -12.52 13.09
N LYS A 267 -6.81 -12.34 12.04
CA LYS A 267 -7.91 -13.26 11.68
C LYS A 267 -7.88 -13.50 10.18
N LYS A 268 -8.35 -14.66 9.74
CA LYS A 268 -8.52 -14.95 8.31
C LYS A 268 -7.30 -14.48 7.51
N SER A 269 -6.06 -14.78 7.90
CA SER A 269 -4.90 -14.22 7.20
C SER A 269 -3.82 -15.28 7.12
N ASP A 270 -3.07 -15.24 6.04
CA ASP A 270 -1.89 -16.09 5.88
C ASP A 270 -0.64 -15.22 5.94
N TYR A 271 0.34 -15.69 6.70
CA TYR A 271 1.64 -15.04 6.80
C TYR A 271 2.76 -16.04 6.52
N ASP A 272 3.85 -15.57 5.93
CA ASP A 272 4.98 -16.42 5.63
C ASP A 272 5.57 -17.03 6.92
N LYS A 273 5.57 -18.37 6.98
CA LYS A 273 6.07 -19.14 8.13
C LYS A 273 7.54 -18.87 8.43
N GLN A 274 8.37 -18.71 7.41
CA GLN A 274 9.81 -18.50 7.56
C GLN A 274 10.09 -17.08 8.06
N ALA A 275 9.35 -16.09 7.58
CA ALA A 275 9.43 -14.72 8.09
C ALA A 275 8.90 -14.62 9.54
N GLY A 276 7.80 -15.31 9.82
CA GLY A 276 7.25 -15.43 11.16
C GLY A 276 6.71 -14.12 11.74
N ILE A 277 6.51 -14.13 13.05
CA ILE A 277 5.94 -13.03 13.83
C ILE A 277 6.94 -12.66 14.92
N ALA A 278 7.12 -11.36 15.18
CA ALA A 278 7.95 -10.86 16.27
C ALA A 278 7.14 -10.01 17.25
N GLU A 279 7.36 -10.26 18.54
CA GLU A 279 6.75 -9.51 19.65
C GLU A 279 7.86 -8.84 20.47
N HIS A 280 7.73 -7.54 20.72
CA HIS A 280 8.71 -6.75 21.45
C HIS A 280 8.10 -6.06 22.66
N SER A 281 8.90 -5.86 23.70
CA SER A 281 8.54 -4.99 24.84
C SER A 281 7.24 -5.37 25.55
N GLY A 282 6.90 -6.67 25.59
CA GLY A 282 5.66 -7.17 26.19
C GLY A 282 4.43 -7.06 25.28
N SER A 283 4.63 -6.79 23.98
CA SER A 283 3.58 -6.85 22.96
C SER A 283 3.05 -8.27 22.78
N ASN A 284 1.86 -8.38 22.17
CA ASN A 284 1.22 -9.66 21.91
C ASN A 284 0.55 -9.66 20.52
N VAL A 285 0.71 -10.74 19.78
CA VAL A 285 0.00 -11.04 18.54
C VAL A 285 -0.96 -12.21 18.76
N LYS A 286 -2.25 -11.89 18.82
CA LYS A 286 -3.34 -12.84 19.04
C LYS A 286 -3.79 -13.42 17.70
N LEU A 287 -3.45 -14.68 17.46
CA LEU A 287 -3.93 -15.41 16.29
C LEU A 287 -5.36 -15.94 16.53
N GLY A 288 -6.30 -15.43 15.75
CA GLY A 288 -7.71 -15.83 15.75
C GLY A 288 -8.00 -16.94 14.74
N ASN A 289 -9.27 -17.02 14.34
CA ASN A 289 -9.74 -18.07 13.43
C ASN A 289 -9.17 -17.90 12.01
N ASN A 290 -8.94 -19.03 11.34
CA ASN A 290 -8.51 -19.10 9.93
C ASN A 290 -7.21 -18.34 9.67
N VAL A 291 -6.24 -18.42 10.59
CA VAL A 291 -4.88 -17.94 10.33
C VAL A 291 -4.03 -19.10 9.81
N GLY A 292 -3.49 -18.95 8.60
CA GLY A 292 -2.60 -19.92 7.97
C GLY A 292 -1.16 -19.41 7.87
N THR A 293 -0.28 -20.23 7.31
CA THR A 293 1.12 -19.86 7.07
C THR A 293 1.58 -20.15 5.64
N SER A 294 0.65 -20.14 4.69
CA SER A 294 0.90 -20.42 3.27
C SER A 294 0.33 -19.28 2.43
N PRO A 295 0.89 -18.06 2.58
CA PRO A 295 0.39 -16.90 1.89
C PRO A 295 0.51 -17.06 0.37
N GLU A 296 -0.31 -16.29 -0.34
CA GLU A 296 -0.24 -16.19 -1.80
C GLU A 296 0.14 -14.77 -2.21
N ALA A 297 1.06 -14.65 -3.18
CA ALA A 297 1.35 -13.38 -3.82
C ALA A 297 0.16 -12.96 -4.70
N VAL A 298 -0.78 -12.22 -4.13
CA VAL A 298 -1.98 -11.73 -4.82
C VAL A 298 -2.09 -10.22 -4.74
N ILE A 299 -2.30 -9.57 -5.88
CA ILE A 299 -2.75 -8.18 -5.97
C ILE A 299 -4.29 -8.23 -5.88
N PRO A 300 -4.91 -7.67 -4.82
CA PRO A 300 -6.36 -7.71 -4.66
C PRO A 300 -7.13 -7.13 -5.85
N ASP A 301 -8.33 -7.67 -6.12
CA ASP A 301 -9.26 -7.12 -7.12
C ASP A 301 -9.48 -5.61 -6.94
N GLY A 302 -9.57 -4.88 -8.05
CA GLY A 302 -9.73 -3.42 -8.07
C GLY A 302 -8.49 -2.61 -7.72
N VAL A 303 -7.38 -3.25 -7.29
CA VAL A 303 -6.10 -2.54 -7.10
C VAL A 303 -5.48 -2.22 -8.46
N PRO A 304 -5.13 -0.95 -8.73
CA PRO A 304 -4.53 -0.59 -10.00
C PRO A 304 -3.15 -1.20 -10.16
N THR A 305 -2.84 -1.67 -11.36
CA THR A 305 -1.54 -2.31 -11.69
C THR A 305 -0.66 -1.46 -12.59
N SER A 306 -1.15 -0.31 -13.03
CA SER A 306 -0.38 0.66 -13.81
C SER A 306 -0.79 2.11 -13.46
N PRO A 307 0.08 3.09 -13.77
CA PRO A 307 -0.25 4.49 -13.59
C PRO A 307 -1.52 4.90 -14.38
N GLU A 308 -1.61 4.50 -15.64
CA GLU A 308 -2.73 4.85 -16.51
C GLU A 308 -4.05 4.23 -16.03
N GLU A 309 -4.02 3.01 -15.49
CA GLU A 309 -5.20 2.36 -14.90
C GLU A 309 -5.71 3.13 -13.67
N ALA A 310 -4.81 3.48 -12.73
CA ALA A 310 -5.19 4.30 -11.58
C ALA A 310 -5.75 5.66 -12.02
N ALA A 311 -5.04 6.36 -12.91
CA ALA A 311 -5.41 7.70 -13.34
C ALA A 311 -6.79 7.76 -14.01
N SER A 312 -7.12 6.76 -14.82
CA SER A 312 -8.41 6.68 -15.54
C SER A 312 -9.60 6.29 -14.65
N GLY A 313 -9.37 5.83 -13.41
CA GLY A 313 -10.45 5.30 -12.57
C GLY A 313 -11.05 4.00 -13.11
N ALA A 314 -10.42 3.37 -14.10
CA ALA A 314 -10.86 2.10 -14.65
C ALA A 314 -10.72 1.00 -13.58
N SER A 315 -11.78 0.24 -13.35
CA SER A 315 -11.78 -0.86 -12.39
C SER A 315 -11.08 -2.09 -13.00
N ASN A 316 -10.20 -2.73 -12.24
CA ASN A 316 -9.73 -4.11 -12.47
C ASN A 316 -10.69 -5.13 -11.85
#